data_AF-A0A182T8Z0-F1
#
_entry.id   AF-A0A182T8Z0-F1
#
_cell.length_a   1.000
_cell.length_b   1.000
_cell.length_c   1.000
_cell.angle_alpha   90.00
_cell.angle_beta   90.00
_cell.angle_gamma   90.00
#
_symmetry.space_group_name_H-M   'P 1'
#
loop_
_entity.id
_entity.type
_entity.pdbx_description
1 polymer ?
#
loop_
_entity_poly.entity_id
_entity_poly.type
_entity_poly.pdbx_seq_one_letter_code
_entity_poly.pdbx_strand_id
1 'polypeptide(L)'
;LVWCQAPFGYALSLVFGGIFFANPMRKQGYITMLDPLQDSFGERMGGLLFLPALCGEVFWAAGILAALGATLSVIIDMEQETSVILSACIAVFYTLFGGLYSVAYTDVIQLFCIFIGLWMCIPFAWANDHVKSLSSMDVDWIGEIGEGYTWFYLDYGLLLIFGGIPWQVYFQRVLSSKTAGRAQILSYVAAFGCILMAIPPVLIGAIAKAT
;
A
#
# COMPACT_ATOMS: atom_id res chain seq x y z
N LEU A 1 -18.12 -0.36 0.81
CA LEU A 1 -17.03 -1.03 0.09
C LEU A 1 -16.54 -0.27 -1.13
N VAL A 2 -17.40 0.41 -1.89
CA VAL A 2 -17.04 1.16 -3.11
C VAL A 2 -15.88 2.14 -2.92
N TRP A 3 -15.80 2.80 -1.77
CA TRP A 3 -14.70 3.70 -1.42
C TRP A 3 -13.34 3.00 -1.17
N CYS A 4 -13.28 1.66 -1.10
CA CYS A 4 -12.05 0.88 -0.95
C CYS A 4 -11.33 0.73 -2.31
N GLN A 5 -10.99 1.86 -2.92
CA GLN A 5 -10.31 1.89 -4.22
C GLN A 5 -8.82 1.56 -4.12
N ALA A 6 -8.20 1.79 -2.96
CA ALA A 6 -6.75 1.74 -2.79
C ALA A 6 -6.11 0.44 -3.32
N PRO A 7 -6.60 -0.78 -2.98
CA PRO A 7 -5.97 -2.00 -3.48
C PRO A 7 -6.06 -2.17 -5.00
N PHE A 8 -7.20 -1.78 -5.59
CA PHE A 8 -7.39 -1.82 -7.04
C PHE A 8 -6.55 -0.75 -7.75
N GLY A 9 -6.50 0.46 -7.20
CA GLY A 9 -5.71 1.57 -7.72
C GLY A 9 -4.22 1.25 -7.73
N TYR A 10 -3.68 0.71 -6.63
CA TYR A 10 -2.29 0.28 -6.55
C TYR A 10 -2.00 -0.96 -7.39
N ALA A 11 -2.92 -1.92 -7.51
CA ALA A 11 -2.73 -3.04 -8.44
C ALA A 11 -2.61 -2.56 -9.89
N LEU A 12 -3.47 -1.61 -10.30
CA LEU A 12 -3.40 -0.99 -11.62
C LEU A 12 -2.13 -0.14 -11.79
N SER A 13 -1.69 0.60 -10.77
CA SER A 13 -0.44 1.35 -10.81
C SER A 13 0.76 0.45 -11.07
N LEU A 14 0.79 -0.74 -10.45
CA LEU A 14 1.84 -1.75 -10.67
C LEU A 14 1.79 -2.33 -12.09
N VAL A 15 0.60 -2.59 -12.64
CA VAL A 15 0.45 -3.06 -14.02
C VAL A 15 0.93 -2.00 -15.00
N PHE A 16 0.47 -0.75 -14.87
CA PHE A 16 0.88 0.35 -15.75
C PHE A 16 2.37 0.68 -15.59
N GLY A 17 2.88 0.69 -14.36
CA GLY A 17 4.30 0.85 -14.06
C GLY A 17 5.15 -0.24 -14.70
N GLY A 18 4.68 -1.49 -14.69
CA GLY A 18 5.34 -2.64 -15.34
C GLY A 18 5.36 -2.53 -16.87
N ILE A 19 4.24 -2.14 -17.49
CA ILE A 19 4.12 -2.02 -18.95
C ILE A 19 4.98 -0.86 -19.46
N PHE A 20 4.75 0.35 -18.92
CA PHE A 20 5.26 1.58 -19.50
C PHE A 20 6.63 2.00 -18.98
N PHE A 21 6.93 1.77 -17.70
CA PHE A 21 8.11 2.37 -17.06
C PHE A 21 9.21 1.35 -16.74
N ALA A 22 8.87 0.14 -16.31
CA ALA A 22 9.85 -0.86 -15.86
C ALA A 22 10.87 -1.26 -16.94
N ASN A 23 10.43 -1.43 -18.19
CA ASN A 23 11.30 -1.83 -19.30
C ASN A 23 12.24 -0.69 -19.76
N PRO A 24 11.75 0.52 -20.11
CA PRO A 24 12.63 1.61 -20.53
C PRO A 24 13.56 2.07 -19.41
N MET A 25 13.10 2.17 -18.16
CA MET A 25 13.95 2.61 -17.06
C MET A 25 15.10 1.63 -16.80
N ARG A 26 14.85 0.32 -16.91
CA ARG A 26 15.90 -0.68 -16.74
C ARG A 26 16.90 -0.71 -17.89
N LYS A 27 16.44 -0.49 -19.13
CA LYS A 27 17.31 -0.43 -20.33
C LYS A 27 18.30 0.73 -20.26
N GLN A 28 17.88 1.86 -19.68
CA GLN A 28 18.72 3.04 -19.51
C GLN A 28 19.64 2.98 -18.28
N GLY A 29 19.47 1.96 -17.42
CA GLY A 29 20.35 1.73 -16.27
C GLY A 29 20.09 2.66 -15.09
N TYR A 30 18.91 3.27 -15.02
CA TYR A 30 18.52 4.13 -13.91
C TYR A 30 18.48 3.38 -12.58
N ILE A 31 18.78 4.10 -11.51
CA ILE A 31 18.83 3.62 -10.13
C ILE A 31 17.72 4.29 -9.30
N THR A 32 17.37 5.54 -9.61
CA THR A 32 16.29 6.28 -8.94
C THR A 32 15.14 6.59 -9.88
N MET A 33 13.96 6.79 -9.30
CA MET A 33 12.78 7.25 -10.04
C MET A 33 12.97 8.65 -10.65
N LEU A 34 13.87 9.47 -10.08
CA LEU A 34 14.11 10.83 -10.52
C LEU A 34 15.12 10.93 -11.66
N ASP A 35 15.90 9.88 -11.93
CA ASP A 35 16.96 9.91 -12.95
C ASP A 35 16.45 10.31 -14.36
N PRO A 36 15.32 9.79 -14.87
CA PRO A 36 14.80 10.22 -16.17
C PRO A 36 14.41 11.71 -16.23
N LEU A 37 13.92 12.24 -15.10
CA LEU A 37 13.53 13.64 -14.96
C LEU A 37 14.76 14.54 -14.82
N GLN A 38 15.79 14.04 -14.14
CA GLN A 38 17.08 14.71 -14.04
C GLN A 38 17.78 14.80 -15.40
N ASP A 39 17.75 13.74 -16.20
CA ASP A 39 18.31 13.74 -17.56
C ASP A 39 17.54 14.69 -18.49
N SER A 40 16.22 14.77 -18.36
CA SER A 40 15.36 15.59 -19.23
C SER A 40 15.35 17.07 -18.85
N PHE A 41 15.39 17.40 -17.55
CA PHE A 41 15.20 18.75 -17.03
C PHE A 41 16.43 19.33 -16.32
N GLY A 42 17.51 18.56 -16.20
CA GLY A 42 18.76 18.94 -15.56
C GLY A 42 18.80 18.69 -14.04
N GLU A 43 20.01 18.71 -13.48
CA GLU A 43 20.30 18.37 -12.08
C GLU A 43 19.53 19.23 -11.06
N ARG A 44 19.31 20.52 -11.38
CA ARG A 44 18.55 21.43 -10.50
C ARG A 44 17.10 21.02 -10.33
N MET A 45 16.48 20.55 -11.41
CA MET A 45 15.09 20.09 -11.38
C MET A 45 14.95 18.74 -10.70
N GLY A 46 15.93 17.83 -10.87
CA GLY A 46 15.99 16.58 -10.11
C GLY A 46 16.02 16.82 -8.60
N GLY A 47 16.86 17.75 -8.14
CA GLY A 47 16.93 18.13 -6.73
C GLY A 47 15.65 18.79 -6.20
N LEU A 48 14.98 19.61 -7.01
CA LEU A 48 13.70 20.22 -6.63
C LEU A 48 12.58 19.17 -6.48
N LEU A 49 12.51 18.20 -7.41
CA LEU A 49 11.51 17.14 -7.41
C LEU A 49 11.71 16.09 -6.32
N PHE A 50 12.92 16.02 -5.73
CA PHE A 50 13.18 15.18 -4.58
C PHE A 50 12.42 15.63 -3.32
N LEU A 51 12.25 16.95 -3.10
CA LEU A 51 11.55 17.48 -1.93
C LEU A 51 10.10 16.98 -1.80
N PRO A 52 9.21 17.13 -2.81
CA PRO A 52 7.85 16.62 -2.70
C PRO A 52 7.80 15.09 -2.59
N ALA A 53 8.71 14.36 -3.26
CA ALA A 53 8.80 12.91 -3.14
C ALA A 53 9.15 12.47 -1.71
N LEU A 54 10.13 13.12 -1.09
CA LEU A 54 10.52 12.87 0.29
C LEU A 54 9.39 13.19 1.27
N CYS A 55 8.72 14.34 1.10
CA CYS A 55 7.57 14.71 1.94
C CYS A 55 6.43 13.68 1.81
N GLY A 56 6.17 13.18 0.61
CA GLY A 56 5.16 12.14 0.37
C GLY A 56 5.46 10.86 1.15
N GLU A 57 6.69 10.35 1.08
CA GLU A 57 7.12 9.16 1.83
C GLU A 57 7.06 9.38 3.35
N VAL A 58 7.45 10.57 3.84
CA VAL A 58 7.37 10.92 5.28
C VAL A 58 5.93 10.95 5.77
N PHE A 59 5.03 11.61 5.04
CA PHE A 59 3.61 11.66 5.43
C PHE A 59 2.93 10.30 5.34
N TRP A 60 3.28 9.50 4.33
CA TRP A 60 2.80 8.14 4.21
C TRP A 60 3.24 7.25 5.39
N ALA A 61 4.54 7.31 5.75
CA ALA A 61 5.07 6.58 6.90
C ALA A 61 4.42 7.03 8.22
N ALA A 62 4.19 8.32 8.39
CA ALA A 62 3.49 8.86 9.56
C ALA A 62 2.06 8.32 9.66
N GLY A 63 1.33 8.25 8.54
CA GLY A 63 -0.01 7.67 8.49
C GLY A 63 -0.04 6.18 8.89
N ILE A 64 0.92 5.39 8.41
CA ILE A 64 1.04 3.97 8.80
C ILE A 64 1.36 3.83 10.29
N LEU A 65 2.29 4.61 10.82
CA LEU A 65 2.63 4.58 12.24
C LEU A 65 1.46 5.03 13.13
N ALA A 66 0.68 6.01 12.70
CA ALA A 66 -0.54 6.43 13.39
C ALA A 66 -1.60 5.31 13.40
N ALA A 67 -1.80 4.63 12.27
CA ALA A 67 -2.71 3.48 12.19
C ALA A 67 -2.24 2.32 13.09
N LEU A 68 -0.95 2.00 13.07
CA LEU A 68 -0.35 0.98 13.93
C LEU A 68 -0.51 1.35 15.42
N GLY A 69 -0.23 2.61 15.78
CA GLY A 69 -0.42 3.11 17.13
C GLY A 69 -1.87 3.04 17.60
N ALA A 70 -2.84 3.33 16.73
CA ALA A 70 -4.25 3.16 17.03
C ALA A 70 -4.61 1.69 17.31
N THR A 71 -4.09 0.74 16.51
CA THR A 71 -4.33 -0.69 16.76
C THR A 71 -3.72 -1.18 18.07
N LEU A 72 -2.49 -0.76 18.41
CA LEU A 72 -1.84 -1.13 19.66
C LEU A 72 -2.52 -0.51 20.88
N SER A 73 -3.00 0.73 20.75
CA SER A 73 -3.75 1.41 21.81
C SER A 73 -4.99 0.61 22.20
N VAL A 74 -5.73 0.05 21.22
CA VAL A 74 -6.92 -0.79 21.47
C VAL A 74 -6.56 -2.14 22.09
N ILE A 75 -5.44 -2.76 21.69
CA ILE A 75 -5.07 -4.11 22.16
C ILE A 75 -4.44 -4.08 23.56
N ILE A 76 -3.60 -3.08 23.84
CA ILE A 76 -2.77 -2.98 25.04
C ILE A 76 -3.37 -1.98 26.06
N ASP A 77 -4.47 -1.31 25.71
CA ASP A 77 -5.12 -0.24 26.49
C ASP A 77 -4.12 0.87 26.90
N MET A 78 -3.28 1.26 25.94
CA MET A 78 -2.20 2.23 26.13
C MET A 78 -2.52 3.54 25.39
N GLU A 79 -2.02 4.66 25.92
CA GLU A 79 -2.16 5.97 25.26
C GLU A 79 -1.61 5.94 23.82
N GLN A 80 -2.35 6.56 22.90
CA GLN A 80 -2.05 6.51 21.47
C GLN A 80 -0.69 7.17 21.15
N GLU A 81 -0.36 8.30 21.79
CA GLU A 81 0.94 8.95 21.58
C GLU A 81 2.11 8.03 21.93
N THR A 82 2.03 7.36 23.09
CA THR A 82 3.06 6.42 23.54
C THR A 82 3.16 5.21 22.61
N SER A 83 2.02 4.72 22.11
CA SER A 83 1.96 3.58 21.17
C SER A 83 2.61 3.90 19.83
N VAL A 84 2.38 5.10 19.30
CA VAL A 84 3.01 5.58 18.06
C VAL A 84 4.51 5.74 18.24
N ILE A 85 4.97 6.39 19.31
CA ILE A 85 6.40 6.62 19.58
C ILE A 85 7.13 5.28 19.72
N LEU A 86 6.59 4.35 20.50
CA LEU A 86 7.19 3.03 20.69
C LEU A 86 7.31 2.26 19.36
N SER A 87 6.24 2.27 18.55
CA SER A 87 6.23 1.62 17.23
C SER A 87 7.28 2.22 16.29
N ALA A 88 7.40 3.55 16.28
CA ALA A 88 8.40 4.26 15.48
C ALA A 88 9.83 3.89 15.92
N CYS A 89 10.10 3.85 17.22
CA CYS A 89 11.41 3.46 17.75
C CYS A 89 11.80 2.04 17.34
N ILE A 90 10.88 1.08 17.44
CA ILE A 90 11.12 -0.31 17.01
C ILE A 90 11.39 -0.35 15.50
N ALA A 91 10.58 0.35 14.70
CA ALA A 91 10.73 0.44 13.26
C ALA A 91 12.10 0.98 12.84
N VAL A 92 12.53 2.09 13.45
CA VAL A 92 13.83 2.70 13.19
C VAL A 92 14.96 1.76 13.62
N PHE A 93 14.84 1.10 14.77
CA PHE A 93 15.88 0.21 15.29
C PHE A 93 16.17 -0.94 14.32
N TYR A 94 15.17 -1.75 13.95
CA TYR A 94 15.45 -2.90 13.05
C TYR A 94 15.85 -2.46 11.63
N THR A 95 15.41 -1.27 11.19
CA THR A 95 15.81 -0.72 9.88
C THR A 95 17.27 -0.27 9.87
N LEU A 96 17.72 0.41 10.93
CA LEU A 96 19.11 0.90 11.05
C LEU A 96 20.12 -0.23 11.11
N PHE A 97 19.87 -1.26 11.92
CA PHE A 97 20.82 -2.37 12.10
C PHE A 97 20.79 -3.38 10.95
N GLY A 98 19.65 -3.50 10.27
CA GLY A 98 19.42 -4.58 9.32
C GLY A 98 19.66 -4.23 7.85
N GLY A 99 19.61 -2.95 7.48
CA GLY A 99 19.70 -2.51 6.08
C GLY A 99 18.61 -3.12 5.17
N LEU A 100 18.78 -2.98 3.85
CA LEU A 100 17.77 -3.41 2.87
C LEU A 100 17.44 -4.92 2.95
N TYR A 101 18.42 -5.75 3.29
CA TYR A 101 18.24 -7.20 3.38
C TYR A 101 17.35 -7.58 4.56
N SER A 102 17.59 -7.02 5.75
CA SER A 102 16.74 -7.30 6.91
C SER A 102 15.30 -6.86 6.67
N VAL A 103 15.11 -5.67 6.08
CA VAL A 103 13.77 -5.15 5.74
C VAL A 103 13.05 -6.10 4.78
N ALA A 104 13.73 -6.60 3.74
CA ALA A 104 13.11 -7.54 2.80
C ALA A 104 12.69 -8.87 3.47
N TYR A 105 13.49 -9.39 4.40
CA TYR A 105 13.13 -10.61 5.13
C TYR A 105 11.97 -10.37 6.12
N THR A 106 12.00 -9.26 6.87
CA THR A 106 10.92 -8.90 7.79
C THR A 106 9.61 -8.65 7.05
N ASP A 107 9.64 -8.03 5.87
CA ASP A 107 8.47 -7.80 5.03
C ASP A 107 7.78 -9.12 4.65
N VAL A 108 8.56 -10.15 4.25
CA VAL A 108 8.00 -11.46 3.86
C VAL A 108 7.29 -12.13 5.05
N ILE A 109 7.94 -12.11 6.22
CA ILE A 109 7.36 -12.69 7.44
C ILE A 109 6.11 -11.89 7.86
N GLN A 110 6.17 -10.56 7.83
CA GLN A 110 5.04 -9.69 8.16
C GLN A 110 3.86 -9.92 7.22
N LEU A 111 4.08 -9.98 5.91
CA LEU A 111 3.01 -10.25 4.95
C LEU A 111 2.35 -11.61 5.18
N PHE A 112 3.14 -12.64 5.50
CA PHE A 112 2.61 -13.96 5.80
C PHE A 112 1.76 -13.97 7.09
N CYS A 113 2.27 -13.35 8.17
CA CYS A 113 1.55 -13.22 9.44
C CYS A 113 0.27 -12.40 9.29
N ILE A 114 0.31 -11.28 8.55
CA ILE A 114 -0.86 -10.44 8.28
C ILE A 114 -1.90 -11.23 7.48
N PHE A 115 -1.48 -11.92 6.42
CA PHE A 115 -2.39 -12.69 5.58
C PHE A 115 -3.13 -13.76 6.39
N ILE A 116 -2.40 -14.62 7.09
CA ILE A 116 -3.01 -15.69 7.90
C ILE A 116 -3.83 -15.11 9.05
N GLY A 117 -3.31 -14.09 9.73
CA GLY A 117 -4.01 -13.41 10.83
C GLY A 117 -5.37 -12.89 10.39
N LEU A 118 -5.43 -12.18 9.26
CA LEU A 118 -6.69 -11.66 8.74
C LEU A 118 -7.67 -12.78 8.37
N TRP A 119 -7.20 -13.85 7.72
CA TRP A 119 -8.06 -15.00 7.40
C TRP A 119 -8.60 -15.71 8.64
N MET A 120 -7.80 -15.84 9.70
CA MET A 120 -8.25 -16.41 10.96
C MET A 120 -9.28 -15.52 11.66
N CYS A 121 -9.18 -14.20 11.53
CA CYS A 121 -10.15 -13.27 12.13
C CYS A 121 -11.53 -13.32 11.47
N ILE A 122 -11.64 -13.63 10.17
CA ILE A 122 -12.92 -13.66 9.43
C ILE A 122 -13.98 -14.56 10.09
N PRO A 123 -13.73 -15.84 10.41
CA PRO A 123 -14.76 -16.69 11.02
C PRO A 123 -15.17 -16.21 12.41
N PHE A 124 -14.25 -15.67 13.21
CA PHE A 124 -14.59 -15.07 14.51
C PHE A 124 -15.41 -13.80 14.38
N ALA A 125 -15.11 -12.97 13.38
CA ALA A 125 -15.90 -11.77 13.07
C ALA A 125 -17.31 -12.15 12.61
N TRP A 126 -17.47 -13.18 11.77
CA TRP A 126 -18.77 -13.65 11.30
C TRP A 126 -19.59 -14.34 12.40
N ALA A 127 -18.94 -15.07 13.32
CA ALA A 127 -19.62 -15.79 14.40
C ALA A 127 -20.16 -14.89 15.53
N ASN A 128 -19.95 -13.57 15.47
CA ASN A 128 -20.47 -12.64 16.47
C ASN A 128 -21.99 -12.43 16.29
N ASP A 129 -22.74 -12.52 17.39
CA ASP A 129 -24.21 -12.38 17.43
C ASP A 129 -24.72 -11.00 16.94
N HIS A 130 -23.84 -10.00 16.92
CA HIS A 130 -24.14 -8.64 16.44
C HIS A 130 -24.04 -8.48 14.92
N VAL A 131 -23.46 -9.44 14.21
CA VAL A 131 -23.30 -9.36 12.74
C VAL A 131 -24.50 -10.00 12.06
N LYS A 132 -25.29 -9.19 11.35
CA LYS A 132 -26.39 -9.74 10.52
C LYS A 132 -25.80 -10.58 9.40
N SER A 133 -26.46 -11.70 9.06
CA SER A 133 -26.02 -12.58 7.98
C SER A 133 -25.86 -11.79 6.68
N LEU A 134 -24.65 -11.79 6.09
CA LEU A 134 -24.34 -11.08 4.85
C LEU A 134 -25.25 -11.48 3.67
N SER A 135 -25.96 -12.61 3.79
CA SER A 135 -26.94 -13.12 2.81
C SER A 135 -28.33 -12.48 2.90
N SER A 136 -28.65 -11.74 3.97
CA SER A 136 -29.90 -10.99 4.02
C SER A 136 -29.79 -9.83 3.03
N MET A 137 -30.64 -9.86 1.98
CA MET A 137 -30.77 -8.85 0.91
C MET A 137 -30.94 -7.38 1.38
N ASP A 138 -31.02 -7.12 2.69
CA ASP A 138 -31.20 -5.79 3.28
C ASP A 138 -29.90 -5.01 3.54
N VAL A 139 -28.72 -5.65 3.47
CA VAL A 139 -27.46 -4.96 3.78
C VAL A 139 -26.75 -4.59 2.49
N ASP A 140 -26.78 -3.31 2.11
CA ASP A 140 -25.92 -2.79 1.04
C ASP A 140 -24.46 -2.71 1.52
N TRP A 141 -23.75 -3.82 1.35
CA TRP A 141 -22.34 -3.98 1.67
C TRP A 141 -21.43 -3.20 0.69
N ILE A 142 -21.85 -3.06 -0.57
CA ILE A 142 -21.14 -2.34 -1.63
C ILE A 142 -21.12 -0.84 -1.32
N GLY A 143 -22.26 -0.25 -0.97
CA GLY A 143 -22.41 1.19 -0.77
C GLY A 143 -22.66 1.92 -2.09
N GLU A 144 -23.40 3.02 -2.05
CA GLU A 144 -23.60 3.90 -3.20
C GLU A 144 -22.59 5.06 -3.23
N ILE A 145 -22.22 5.47 -4.44
CA ILE A 145 -21.50 6.74 -4.63
C ILE A 145 -22.58 7.82 -4.60
N GLY A 146 -22.62 8.61 -3.53
CA GLY A 146 -23.62 9.67 -3.38
C GLY A 146 -23.63 10.62 -4.59
N GLU A 147 -24.82 11.05 -5.02
CA GLU A 147 -24.98 11.97 -6.14
C GLU A 147 -24.12 13.23 -5.93
N GLY A 148 -23.17 13.48 -6.84
CA GLY A 148 -22.21 14.59 -6.76
C GLY A 148 -20.78 14.20 -6.38
N TYR A 149 -20.56 13.01 -5.82
CA TYR A 149 -19.21 12.52 -5.45
C TYR A 149 -18.50 11.74 -6.55
N THR A 150 -19.14 11.51 -7.70
CA THR A 150 -18.57 10.74 -8.82
C THR A 150 -17.25 11.32 -9.33
N TRP A 151 -17.13 12.66 -9.37
CA TRP A 151 -15.90 13.32 -9.79
C TRP A 151 -14.78 13.17 -8.77
N PHE A 152 -15.08 13.29 -7.47
CA PHE A 152 -14.12 13.03 -6.41
C PHE A 152 -13.68 11.56 -6.39
N TYR A 153 -14.61 10.63 -6.58
CA TYR A 153 -14.33 9.20 -6.68
C TYR A 153 -13.37 8.90 -7.83
N LEU A 154 -13.58 9.51 -9.00
CA LEU A 154 -12.70 9.34 -10.15
C LEU A 154 -11.33 9.98 -9.91
N ASP A 155 -11.29 11.20 -9.34
CA ASP A 155 -10.04 11.89 -9.01
C ASP A 155 -9.18 11.08 -8.02
N TYR A 156 -9.77 10.57 -6.94
CA TYR A 156 -9.07 9.66 -6.01
C TYR A 156 -8.57 8.39 -6.70
N GLY A 157 -9.37 7.82 -7.61
CA GLY A 157 -8.96 6.63 -8.36
C GLY A 157 -7.76 6.92 -9.27
N LEU A 158 -7.78 8.04 -9.99
CA LEU A 158 -6.65 8.47 -10.82
C LEU A 158 -5.42 8.81 -9.97
N LEU A 159 -5.61 9.46 -8.83
CA LEU A 159 -4.53 9.77 -7.88
C LEU A 159 -3.87 8.49 -7.36
N LEU A 160 -4.63 7.45 -7.05
CA LEU A 160 -4.07 6.16 -6.61
C LEU A 160 -3.33 5.44 -7.75
N ILE A 161 -3.90 5.44 -8.95
CA ILE A 161 -3.32 4.76 -10.12
C ILE A 161 -2.05 5.48 -10.57
N PHE A 162 -2.09 6.80 -10.77
CA PHE A 162 -0.95 7.56 -11.28
C PHE A 162 0.03 7.97 -10.18
N GLY A 163 -0.44 8.23 -8.96
CA GLY A 163 0.42 8.54 -7.82
C GLY A 163 1.16 7.32 -7.28
N GLY A 164 0.63 6.10 -7.49
CA GLY A 164 1.31 4.86 -7.15
C GLY A 164 2.42 4.44 -8.12
N ILE A 165 2.52 5.05 -9.31
CA ILE A 165 3.59 4.79 -10.28
C ILE A 165 4.93 5.37 -9.80
N PRO A 166 5.05 6.67 -9.47
CA PRO A 166 6.28 7.31 -9.02
C PRO A 166 6.66 6.94 -7.57
N TRP A 167 6.58 5.66 -7.21
CA TRP A 167 6.92 5.20 -5.87
C TRP A 167 8.35 4.68 -5.82
N GLN A 168 9.20 5.30 -4.99
CA GLN A 168 10.63 5.01 -4.96
C GLN A 168 10.93 3.56 -4.56
N VAL A 169 10.25 3.04 -3.53
CA VAL A 169 10.39 1.66 -3.05
C VAL A 169 10.06 0.63 -4.14
N TYR A 170 9.06 0.90 -4.98
CA TYR A 170 8.71 0.04 -6.10
C TYR A 170 9.83 0.02 -7.15
N PHE A 171 10.29 1.20 -7.59
CA PHE A 171 11.35 1.27 -8.58
C PHE A 171 12.67 0.68 -8.09
N GLN A 172 13.01 0.81 -6.81
CA GLN A 172 14.18 0.14 -6.22
C GLN A 172 14.11 -1.40 -6.37
N ARG A 173 12.93 -2.00 -6.18
CA ARG A 173 12.73 -3.47 -6.32
C ARG A 173 12.72 -3.92 -7.78
N VAL A 174 12.14 -3.11 -8.68
CA VAL A 174 12.12 -3.41 -10.11
C VAL A 174 13.51 -3.25 -10.73
N LEU A 175 14.24 -2.18 -10.39
CA LEU A 175 15.55 -1.87 -10.96
C LEU A 175 16.66 -2.79 -10.41
N SER A 176 16.53 -3.31 -9.19
CA SER A 176 17.44 -4.35 -8.66
C SER A 176 17.28 -5.71 -9.36
N SER A 177 16.26 -5.91 -10.19
CA SER A 177 16.11 -7.13 -10.99
C SER A 177 17.15 -7.23 -12.10
N LYS A 178 17.64 -8.45 -12.35
CA LYS A 178 18.72 -8.75 -13.32
C LYS A 178 18.33 -8.51 -14.79
N THR A 179 17.04 -8.47 -15.12
CA THR A 179 16.57 -8.40 -16.52
C THR A 179 15.26 -7.62 -16.61
N ALA A 180 15.08 -6.84 -17.68
CA ALA A 180 13.86 -6.06 -17.92
C ALA A 180 12.58 -6.94 -17.93
N GLY A 181 12.61 -8.12 -18.56
CA GLY A 181 11.46 -9.04 -18.54
C GLY A 181 11.12 -9.57 -17.14
N ARG A 182 12.12 -9.80 -16.28
CA ARG A 182 11.89 -10.20 -14.88
C ARG A 182 11.29 -9.07 -14.06
N ALA A 183 11.74 -7.84 -14.30
CA ALA A 183 11.18 -6.64 -13.70
C ALA A 183 9.68 -6.50 -14.00
N GLN A 184 9.26 -6.71 -15.25
CA GLN A 184 7.84 -6.65 -15.64
C GLN A 184 7.01 -7.78 -15.00
N ILE A 185 7.52 -9.01 -15.02
CA ILE A 185 6.83 -10.15 -14.39
C ILE A 185 6.67 -9.90 -12.89
N LEU A 186 7.69 -9.36 -12.22
CA LEU A 186 7.61 -9.03 -10.80
C LEU A 186 6.50 -8.02 -10.51
N SER A 187 6.34 -6.99 -11.36
CA SER A 187 5.25 -6.02 -11.23
C SER A 187 3.87 -6.65 -11.42
N TYR A 188 3.71 -7.56 -12.39
CA TYR A 188 2.42 -8.25 -12.61
C TYR A 188 2.08 -9.23 -11.49
N VAL A 189 3.06 -9.99 -11.00
CA VAL A 189 2.89 -10.88 -9.85
C VAL A 189 2.55 -10.07 -8.61
N ALA A 190 3.20 -8.93 -8.40
CA ALA A 190 2.89 -8.01 -7.30
C ALA A 190 1.48 -7.43 -7.41
N ALA A 191 1.03 -7.04 -8.61
CA ALA A 191 -0.33 -6.55 -8.84
C ALA A 191 -1.39 -7.60 -8.50
N PHE A 192 -1.19 -8.84 -8.96
CA PHE A 192 -2.08 -9.96 -8.61
C PHE A 192 -2.06 -10.27 -7.11
N GLY A 193 -0.85 -10.29 -6.51
CA GLY A 193 -0.66 -10.48 -5.08
C GLY A 193 -1.35 -9.40 -4.25
N CYS A 194 -1.33 -8.14 -4.69
CA CYS A 194 -2.02 -7.03 -4.03
C CYS A 194 -3.53 -7.25 -3.98
N ILE A 195 -4.15 -7.66 -5.09
CA ILE A 195 -5.58 -7.96 -5.14
C ILE A 195 -5.92 -9.12 -4.21
N LEU A 196 -5.13 -10.20 -4.23
CA LEU A 196 -5.35 -11.36 -3.38
C LEU A 196 -5.23 -11.03 -1.88
N MET A 197 -4.24 -10.22 -1.51
CA MET A 197 -4.02 -9.74 -0.14
C MET A 197 -5.09 -8.75 0.32
N ALA A 198 -5.81 -8.12 -0.59
CA ALA A 198 -6.89 -7.19 -0.29
C ALA A 198 -8.22 -7.87 0.02
N ILE A 199 -8.40 -9.14 -0.34
CA ILE A 199 -9.65 -9.88 -0.11
C ILE A 199 -10.01 -9.93 1.39
N PRO A 200 -9.11 -10.31 2.31
CA PRO A 200 -9.48 -10.42 3.73
C PRO A 200 -9.86 -9.08 4.38
N PRO A 201 -9.10 -7.96 4.21
CA PRO A 201 -9.51 -6.65 4.72
C PRO A 201 -10.86 -6.17 4.17
N VAL A 202 -11.13 -6.42 2.89
CA VAL A 202 -12.40 -6.06 2.23
C VAL A 202 -13.56 -6.81 2.87
N LEU A 203 -13.40 -8.12 3.13
CA LEU A 203 -14.42 -8.91 3.82
C LEU A 203 -14.66 -8.44 5.26
N ILE A 204 -13.60 -8.14 6.00
CA ILE A 204 -13.72 -7.59 7.37
C ILE A 204 -14.42 -6.23 7.36
N GLY A 205 -14.09 -5.35 6.41
CA GLY A 205 -14.78 -4.07 6.24
C GLY A 205 -16.27 -4.23 5.87
N ALA A 206 -16.62 -5.27 5.10
CA ALA A 206 -18.01 -5.61 4.80
C ALA A 206 -18.76 -6.07 6.05
N ILE A 207 -18.15 -6.95 6.85
CA ILE A 207 -18.70 -7.45 8.12
C ILE A 207 -18.89 -6.30 9.12
N ALA A 208 -17.93 -5.41 9.24
CA ALA A 208 -18.02 -4.24 10.12
C ALA A 208 -19.18 -3.31 9.73
N LYS A 209 -19.49 -3.17 8.43
CA LYS A 209 -20.66 -2.40 7.96
C LYS A 209 -21.99 -3.11 8.21
N ALA A 210 -21.98 -4.43 8.39
CA ALA A 210 -23.16 -5.24 8.66
C ALA A 210 -23.52 -5.35 10.17
N THR A 211 -22.74 -4.70 11.03
CA THR A 211 -23.01 -4.51 12.47
C THR A 211 -23.82 -3.23 12.67
#